data_AF-A0A920DU16-F1
#
_entry.id   AF-A0A920DU16-F1
#
_cell.length_a   1.000
_cell.length_b   1.000
_cell.length_c   1.000
_cell.angle_alpha   90.00
_cell.angle_beta   90.00
_cell.angle_gamma   90.00
#
_symmetry.space_group_name_H-M   'P 1'
#
loop_
_entity.id
_entity.type
_entity.pdbx_description
1 polymer ?
#
loop_
_entity_poly.entity_id
_entity_poly.type
_entity_poly.pdbx_seq_one_letter_code
_entity_poly.pdbx_strand_id
1 'polypeptide(L)'
;MYLIYDTETTGLPKNFSAPVSDSDNWPRLVQIAWQLHNDMGELIEVKNFIVRPEGFTIPYNAEKIHGISTKRALEQGVDLSLVLKEFNKSISKSNFIVGHNISFDINIMGAEFCRAQIETSLMNEKTIDTKEVSTDFCAIPGGRRGKFKWPTLTELHVKLFDEGFNEAHNASADVEATSRCFLELIRLNVISYQFLGLDDEYNKRYSEFNPKPFDLLGQNIQPYSTIDKQEIDQKSDKVTSLEDDIDLAEMQDLTFSHLHCHSSYSVLQASCDIADIIAKAKFFEMPAVALTDTGNMYAAYKFVREAIKNDIKPILGCELYLTADHKIRKFTKENPDRRSTVVFLAKHRLGYHNLAKLSSHAFIDGLYAGCPRIDKELLLQYKEGLIVTTGGLTAEIPDLILNVGESQAEESFKWWHQTFGDDFYVELIRHGLDEEEHVNEVLLSFARKYGVKYFASNNVYYIDKEDAISHDVLLCVKDGELKETPIGRGRGFRFGFPNDEFYFKSQDEMKVLFRDLPKSIATTQEIVDKIEIFDLKRDVLLPAFDIPDEFVDPQDEKDGGKRGENNYLRYLTYEGAKNAMGNLR
;
A
#
# COMPACT_ATOMS: atom_id res chain seq x y z
N MET A 1 19.16 29.77 24.86
CA MET A 1 19.48 28.35 24.62
C MET A 1 18.64 27.84 23.46
N TYR A 2 19.24 26.97 22.65
CA TYR A 2 18.65 26.36 21.47
C TYR A 2 18.39 24.89 21.76
N LEU A 3 17.13 24.46 21.71
CA LEU A 3 16.76 23.05 21.81
C LEU A 3 16.52 22.52 20.40
N ILE A 4 17.46 21.70 19.92
CA ILE A 4 17.39 21.06 18.60
C ILE A 4 16.92 19.63 18.81
N TYR A 5 15.85 19.21 18.16
CA TYR A 5 15.31 17.85 18.32
C TYR A 5 14.70 17.31 17.02
N ASP A 6 14.56 15.99 16.97
CA ASP A 6 13.98 15.25 15.86
C ASP A 6 13.26 14.00 16.39
N THR A 7 12.29 13.49 15.63
CA THR A 7 11.47 12.34 16.03
C THR A 7 11.37 11.27 14.93
N GLU A 8 11.51 10.01 15.33
CA GLU A 8 11.07 8.88 14.51
C GLU A 8 9.66 8.47 14.89
N THR A 9 8.88 8.04 13.90
CA THR A 9 7.46 7.74 14.09
C THR A 9 7.02 6.49 13.37
N THR A 10 5.83 5.99 13.70
CA THR A 10 5.21 4.86 13.00
C THR A 10 4.73 5.18 11.58
N GLY A 11 4.97 6.38 11.03
CA GLY A 11 4.60 6.73 9.66
C GLY A 11 4.10 8.17 9.52
N LEU A 12 3.09 8.37 8.68
CA LEU A 12 2.53 9.70 8.39
C LEU A 12 1.14 9.88 9.01
N PRO A 13 0.76 11.12 9.39
CA PRO A 13 -0.57 11.40 9.93
C PRO A 13 -1.67 11.10 8.91
N LYS A 14 -2.87 10.78 9.40
CA LYS A 14 -4.01 10.55 8.51
C LYS A 14 -4.38 11.80 7.72
N ASN A 15 -4.31 12.93 8.40
CA ASN A 15 -4.57 14.29 7.95
C ASN A 15 -3.51 15.23 8.55
N PHE A 16 -2.72 15.89 7.70
CA PHE A 16 -1.67 16.82 8.13
C PHE A 16 -2.18 18.10 8.82
N SER A 17 -3.48 18.40 8.70
CA SER A 17 -4.10 19.62 9.22
C SER A 17 -4.92 19.38 10.48
N ALA A 18 -4.95 18.15 11.02
CA ALA A 18 -5.71 17.85 12.23
C ALA A 18 -5.05 18.51 13.46
N PRO A 19 -5.83 18.98 14.45
CA PRO A 19 -5.25 19.48 15.70
C PRO A 19 -4.51 18.35 16.44
N VAL A 20 -3.48 18.67 17.21
CA VAL A 20 -2.74 17.67 18.01
C VAL A 20 -3.60 16.95 19.06
N SER A 21 -4.71 17.57 19.46
CA SER A 21 -5.71 16.96 20.34
C SER A 21 -6.49 15.82 19.68
N ASP A 22 -6.55 15.77 18.35
CA ASP A 22 -7.00 14.60 17.60
C ASP A 22 -5.85 13.61 17.51
N SER A 23 -5.47 13.04 18.65
CA SER A 23 -4.25 12.27 18.75
C SER A 23 -4.27 10.99 17.91
N ASP A 24 -5.43 10.44 17.59
CA ASP A 24 -5.56 9.21 16.77
C ASP A 24 -5.32 9.46 15.26
N ASN A 25 -5.27 10.73 14.86
CA ASN A 25 -4.85 11.14 13.53
C ASN A 25 -3.33 11.04 13.34
N TRP A 26 -2.57 11.39 14.37
CA TRP A 26 -1.12 11.51 14.31
C TRP A 26 -0.45 10.14 14.53
N PRO A 27 0.72 9.87 13.93
CA PRO A 27 1.45 8.64 14.17
C PRO A 27 1.99 8.61 15.61
N ARG A 28 2.49 7.44 16.03
CA ARG A 28 3.07 7.25 17.37
C ARG A 28 4.56 7.58 17.35
N LEU A 29 5.04 8.20 18.41
CA LEU A 29 6.46 8.44 18.64
C LEU A 29 7.18 7.11 18.88
N VAL A 30 8.24 6.88 18.10
CA VAL A 30 9.10 5.69 18.20
C VAL A 30 10.43 6.05 18.85
N GLN A 31 11.02 7.16 18.44
CA GLN A 31 12.27 7.67 19.00
C GLN A 31 12.21 9.19 19.07
N ILE A 32 12.83 9.77 20.10
CA ILE A 32 13.14 11.18 20.16
C ILE A 32 14.59 11.36 20.58
N ALA A 33 15.30 12.26 19.92
CA ALA A 33 16.58 12.74 20.38
C ALA A 33 16.58 14.27 20.43
N TRP A 34 17.42 14.85 21.29
CA TRP A 34 17.63 16.29 21.31
C TRP A 34 19.00 16.69 21.84
N GLN A 35 19.43 17.87 21.42
CA GLN A 35 20.57 18.60 21.93
C GLN A 35 20.13 19.97 22.44
N LEU A 36 20.64 20.38 23.60
CA LEU A 36 20.47 21.72 24.14
C LEU A 36 21.79 22.46 24.07
N HIS A 37 21.82 23.59 23.37
CA HIS A 37 23.01 24.44 23.26
C HIS A 37 22.79 25.79 23.97
N ASN A 38 23.87 26.37 24.49
CA ASN A 38 23.84 27.75 24.94
C ASN A 38 23.77 28.73 23.76
N ASP A 39 23.71 30.02 24.05
CA ASP A 39 23.72 31.11 23.08
C ASP A 39 25.01 31.20 22.26
N MET A 40 26.13 30.62 22.71
CA MET A 40 27.38 30.58 21.94
C MET A 40 27.57 29.30 21.13
N GLY A 41 26.57 28.41 21.13
CA GLY A 41 26.57 27.13 20.41
C GLY A 41 27.24 25.97 21.15
N GLU A 42 27.67 26.17 22.40
CA GLU A 42 28.25 25.10 23.22
C GLU A 42 27.16 24.13 23.70
N LEU A 43 27.47 22.83 23.65
CA LEU A 43 26.55 21.77 24.03
C LEU A 43 26.40 21.69 25.56
N ILE A 44 25.15 21.73 26.05
CA ILE A 44 24.78 21.63 27.47
C ILE A 44 24.22 20.25 27.81
N GLU A 45 23.33 19.73 26.96
CA GLU A 45 22.56 18.52 27.24
C GLU A 45 22.35 17.74 25.95
N VAL A 46 22.43 16.41 26.03
CA VAL A 46 22.01 15.51 24.95
C VAL A 46 21.22 14.37 25.55
N LYS A 47 20.10 14.05 24.90
CA LYS A 47 19.27 12.90 25.26
C LYS A 47 18.77 12.20 24.01
N ASN A 48 18.58 10.90 24.13
CA ASN A 48 18.06 10.02 23.08
C ASN A 48 17.23 8.94 23.77
N PHE A 49 15.99 8.74 23.33
CA PHE A 49 15.08 7.75 23.88
C PHE A 49 14.35 7.02 22.77
N ILE A 50 14.32 5.69 22.86
CA ILE A 50 13.33 4.86 22.18
C ILE A 50 12.12 4.76 23.09
N VAL A 51 10.92 4.98 22.56
CA VAL A 51 9.66 4.87 23.30
C VAL A 51 9.18 3.43 23.24
N ARG A 52 8.83 2.87 24.41
CA ARG A 52 8.20 1.55 24.47
C ARG A 52 6.79 1.62 23.90
N PRO A 53 6.42 0.76 22.94
CA PRO A 53 5.09 0.80 22.35
C PRO A 53 4.04 0.25 23.32
N GLU A 54 2.93 0.98 23.44
CA GLU A 54 1.76 0.60 24.24
C GLU A 54 0.49 0.68 23.40
N GLY A 55 -0.10 -0.48 23.10
CA GLY A 55 -1.31 -0.59 22.29
C GLY A 55 -1.10 -0.33 20.78
N PHE A 56 0.14 -0.43 20.29
CA PHE A 56 0.46 -0.33 18.87
C PHE A 56 1.69 -1.15 18.52
N THR A 57 1.89 -1.41 17.24
CA THR A 57 3.11 -2.00 16.66
C THR A 57 3.75 -1.00 15.71
N ILE A 58 5.06 -1.02 15.59
CA ILE A 58 5.80 -0.23 14.61
C ILE A 58 5.66 -0.92 13.24
N PRO A 59 5.14 -0.25 12.20
CA PRO A 59 4.98 -0.86 10.88
C PRO A 59 6.32 -1.21 10.23
N TYR A 60 6.34 -2.29 9.45
CA TYR A 60 7.57 -2.76 8.81
C TYR A 60 8.22 -1.72 7.89
N ASN A 61 7.43 -0.96 7.13
CA ASN A 61 7.98 0.08 6.27
C ASN A 61 8.54 1.27 7.06
N ALA A 62 8.04 1.54 8.27
CA ALA A 62 8.65 2.52 9.17
C ALA A 62 9.97 1.96 9.75
N GLU A 63 9.97 0.69 10.15
CA GLU A 63 11.18 0.00 10.60
C GLU A 63 12.28 -0.03 9.52
N LYS A 64 11.96 -0.27 8.24
CA LYS A 64 12.95 -0.21 7.14
C LYS A 64 13.59 1.16 6.99
N ILE A 65 12.88 2.22 7.37
CA ILE A 65 13.39 3.58 7.33
C ILE A 65 14.32 3.80 8.52
N HIS A 66 13.84 3.66 9.76
CA HIS A 66 14.57 4.09 10.96
C HIS A 66 15.27 2.98 11.76
N GLY A 67 15.10 1.71 11.39
CA GLY A 67 15.78 0.55 11.98
C GLY A 67 15.35 0.20 13.42
N ILE A 68 14.15 0.60 13.85
CA ILE A 68 13.62 0.30 15.19
C ILE A 68 12.41 -0.62 15.07
N SER A 69 12.60 -1.90 15.33
CA SER A 69 11.52 -2.87 15.34
C SER A 69 10.64 -2.74 16.58
N THR A 70 9.40 -3.25 16.49
CA THR A 70 8.52 -3.38 17.65
C THR A 70 9.21 -4.16 18.78
N LYS A 71 9.90 -5.26 18.45
CA LYS A 71 10.66 -6.08 19.40
C LYS A 71 11.75 -5.26 20.09
N ARG A 72 12.57 -4.54 19.32
CA ARG A 72 13.64 -3.68 19.84
C ARG A 72 13.08 -2.60 20.77
N ALA A 73 11.98 -1.95 20.37
CA ALA A 73 11.34 -0.91 21.16
C ALA A 73 10.71 -1.46 22.46
N LEU A 74 10.21 -2.69 22.47
CA LEU A 74 9.76 -3.35 23.70
C LEU A 74 10.91 -3.66 24.66
N GLU A 75 12.04 -4.15 24.14
CA GLU A 75 13.21 -4.55 24.94
C GLU A 75 14.01 -3.35 25.47
N GLN A 76 14.24 -2.33 24.63
CA GLN A 76 15.13 -1.20 24.92
C GLN A 76 14.38 0.10 25.23
N GLY A 77 13.09 0.17 24.89
CA GLY A 77 12.31 1.39 25.02
C GLY A 77 11.96 1.72 26.47
N VAL A 78 11.78 3.02 26.71
CA VAL A 78 11.35 3.59 28.00
C VAL A 78 9.90 4.07 27.93
N ASP A 79 9.32 4.29 29.10
CA ASP A 79 7.94 4.78 29.25
C ASP A 79 7.76 6.18 28.62
N LEU A 80 6.66 6.35 27.87
CA LEU A 80 6.36 7.61 27.18
C LEU A 80 6.24 8.80 28.17
N SER A 81 5.61 8.59 29.33
CA SER A 81 5.46 9.65 30.34
C SER A 81 6.80 10.16 30.85
N LEU A 82 7.78 9.27 31.04
CA LEU A 82 9.14 9.64 31.40
C LEU A 82 9.79 10.51 30.33
N VAL A 83 9.72 10.09 29.06
CA VAL A 83 10.29 10.82 27.91
C VAL A 83 9.69 12.22 27.82
N LEU A 84 8.37 12.34 27.87
CA LEU A 84 7.65 13.62 27.79
C LEU A 84 8.02 14.57 28.95
N LYS A 85 8.15 14.05 30.17
CA LYS A 85 8.58 14.85 31.34
C LYS A 85 10.01 15.33 31.20
N GLU A 86 10.92 14.48 30.72
CA GLU A 86 12.32 14.87 30.48
C GLU A 86 12.43 15.91 29.36
N PHE A 87 11.65 15.78 28.30
CA PHE A 87 11.62 16.75 27.21
C PHE A 87 11.06 18.11 27.66
N ASN A 88 9.99 18.12 28.45
CA ASN A 88 9.44 19.36 29.05
C ASN A 88 10.46 20.12 29.91
N LYS A 89 11.34 19.41 30.65
CA LYS A 89 12.43 20.06 31.39
C LYS A 89 13.37 20.79 30.44
N SER A 90 13.69 20.20 29.29
CA SER A 90 14.59 20.80 28.30
C SER A 90 13.92 21.96 27.56
N ILE A 91 12.62 21.84 27.24
CA ILE A 91 11.81 22.94 26.68
C ILE A 91 11.86 24.15 27.62
N SER A 92 11.66 23.97 28.93
CA SER A 92 11.64 25.07 29.92
C SER A 92 12.96 25.86 30.03
N LYS A 93 14.08 25.27 29.58
CA LYS A 93 15.41 25.93 29.53
C LYS A 93 15.67 26.63 28.20
N SER A 94 14.88 26.30 27.17
CA SER A 94 15.10 26.75 25.80
C SER A 94 14.46 28.12 25.54
N ASN A 95 15.03 28.86 24.59
CA ASN A 95 14.42 30.08 24.05
C ASN A 95 13.89 29.87 22.62
N PHE A 96 14.46 28.88 21.92
CA PHE A 96 14.09 28.49 20.59
C PHE A 96 14.08 26.97 20.48
N ILE A 97 13.05 26.48 19.81
CA ILE A 97 12.91 25.10 19.35
C ILE A 97 13.39 25.07 17.90
N VAL A 98 14.30 24.16 17.59
CA VAL A 98 14.93 24.09 16.27
C VAL A 98 14.82 22.67 15.73
N GLY A 99 14.63 22.56 14.42
CA GLY A 99 14.72 21.27 13.73
C GLY A 99 14.85 21.46 12.22
N HIS A 100 14.82 20.37 11.48
CA HIS A 100 14.72 20.37 10.04
C HIS A 100 13.36 19.81 9.65
N ASN A 101 12.44 20.67 9.18
CA ASN A 101 11.01 20.36 9.07
C ASN A 101 10.25 20.25 10.41
N ILE A 102 10.72 20.97 11.43
CA ILE A 102 10.30 20.94 12.85
C ILE A 102 8.78 21.02 13.11
N SER A 103 8.01 21.62 12.20
CA SER A 103 6.55 21.67 12.31
C SER A 103 5.91 20.27 12.40
N PHE A 104 6.52 19.26 11.77
CA PHE A 104 6.07 17.88 11.85
C PHE A 104 6.29 17.34 13.27
N ASP A 105 7.53 17.40 13.76
CA ASP A 105 7.94 16.89 15.07
C ASP A 105 7.21 17.57 16.23
N ILE A 106 6.91 18.86 16.11
CA ILE A 106 6.09 19.59 17.10
C ILE A 106 4.70 18.99 17.20
N ASN A 107 4.09 18.63 16.07
CA ASN A 107 2.76 18.03 16.08
C ASN A 107 2.79 16.58 16.60
N ILE A 108 3.85 15.82 16.31
CA ILE A 108 4.06 14.48 16.89
C ILE A 108 4.12 14.56 18.42
N MET A 109 5.01 15.41 18.93
CA MET A 109 5.17 15.59 20.37
C MET A 109 3.91 16.15 21.00
N GLY A 110 3.27 17.14 20.39
CA GLY A 110 2.00 17.70 20.84
C GLY A 110 0.91 16.63 20.96
N ALA A 111 0.81 15.73 19.99
CA ALA A 111 -0.13 14.62 20.04
C ALA A 111 0.19 13.65 21.18
N GLU A 112 1.46 13.30 21.41
CA GLU A 112 1.85 12.45 22.55
C GLU A 112 1.60 13.11 23.91
N PHE A 113 1.83 14.42 24.03
CA PHE A 113 1.45 15.18 25.23
C PHE A 113 -0.06 15.13 25.47
N CYS A 114 -0.88 15.25 24.43
CA CYS A 114 -2.33 15.06 24.52
C CYS A 114 -2.72 13.64 24.95
N ARG A 115 -2.11 12.60 24.36
CA ARG A 115 -2.36 11.18 24.72
C ARG A 115 -2.00 10.90 26.18
N ALA A 116 -0.87 11.42 26.64
CA ALA A 116 -0.40 11.24 28.00
C ALA A 116 -1.07 12.18 29.03
N GLN A 117 -1.90 13.13 28.57
CA GLN A 117 -2.50 14.18 29.40
C GLN A 117 -1.46 14.98 30.20
N ILE A 118 -0.32 15.27 29.58
CA ILE A 118 0.77 16.05 30.17
C ILE A 118 0.75 17.44 29.55
N GLU A 119 0.64 18.48 30.38
CA GLU A 119 0.72 19.87 29.91
C GLU A 119 2.13 20.19 29.37
N THR A 120 2.19 21.00 28.31
CA THR A 120 3.45 21.44 27.70
C THR A 120 3.34 22.86 27.17
N SER A 121 4.45 23.60 27.18
CA SER A 121 4.56 24.91 26.51
C SER A 121 5.00 24.80 25.05
N LEU A 122 5.37 23.61 24.56
CA LEU A 122 6.00 23.38 23.25
C LEU A 122 5.32 24.12 22.10
N MET A 123 3.98 24.09 22.04
CA MET A 123 3.19 24.68 20.94
C MET A 123 3.28 26.22 20.90
N ASN A 124 3.71 26.85 21.99
CA ASN A 124 3.81 28.30 22.14
C ASN A 124 5.26 28.81 22.05
N GLU A 125 6.24 27.91 21.95
CA GLU A 125 7.65 28.28 21.87
C GLU A 125 8.02 28.89 20.51
N LYS A 126 9.09 29.68 20.48
CA LYS A 126 9.61 30.21 19.21
C LYS A 126 10.32 29.10 18.44
N THR A 127 9.99 28.93 17.17
CA THR A 127 10.53 27.86 16.34
C THR A 127 11.47 28.37 15.25
N ILE A 128 12.51 27.62 14.94
CA ILE A 128 13.40 27.85 13.79
C ILE A 128 13.45 26.56 12.97
N ASP A 129 12.95 26.62 11.73
CA ASP A 129 13.05 25.51 10.79
C ASP A 129 14.26 25.72 9.86
N THR A 130 15.30 24.89 10.02
CA THR A 130 16.53 24.97 9.22
C THR A 130 16.27 24.78 7.73
N LYS A 131 15.25 24.01 7.35
CA LYS A 131 14.80 23.85 5.95
C LYS A 131 14.35 25.19 5.37
N GLU A 132 13.60 25.98 6.12
CA GLU A 132 13.06 27.26 5.64
C GLU A 132 14.14 28.34 5.58
N VAL A 133 14.88 28.54 6.67
CA VAL A 133 15.89 29.62 6.76
C VAL A 133 17.08 29.41 5.83
N SER A 134 17.36 28.17 5.41
CA SER A 134 18.43 27.86 4.48
C SER A 134 18.01 27.82 3.00
N THR A 135 16.73 27.96 2.68
CA THR A 135 16.22 27.76 1.30
C THR A 135 16.91 28.68 0.28
N ASP A 136 17.00 29.98 0.59
CA ASP A 136 17.65 30.95 -0.31
C ASP A 136 19.17 30.82 -0.32
N PHE A 137 19.76 30.35 0.79
CA PHE A 137 21.19 30.06 0.88
C PHE A 137 21.60 28.86 0.01
N CYS A 138 20.79 27.80 0.02
CA CYS A 138 21.01 26.62 -0.81
C CYS A 138 20.72 26.91 -2.30
N ALA A 139 19.71 27.75 -2.58
CA ALA A 139 19.33 28.19 -3.94
C ALA A 139 19.10 27.04 -4.93
N ILE A 140 18.53 25.93 -4.47
CA ILE A 140 18.32 24.72 -5.29
C ILE A 140 17.15 24.97 -6.26
N PRO A 141 17.33 24.80 -7.59
CA PRO A 141 16.27 25.07 -8.55
C PRO A 141 15.10 24.07 -8.46
N GLY A 142 13.95 24.45 -9.01
CA GLY A 142 12.80 23.55 -9.14
C GLY A 142 11.84 23.53 -7.94
N GLY A 143 11.82 24.57 -7.11
CA GLY A 143 10.79 24.74 -6.09
C GLY A 143 9.42 25.13 -6.66
N ARG A 144 8.40 25.09 -5.80
CA ARG A 144 7.03 25.40 -6.21
C ARG A 144 6.88 26.88 -6.57
N ARG A 145 6.08 27.17 -7.61
CA ARG A 145 5.76 28.55 -8.05
C ARG A 145 6.98 29.41 -8.37
N GLY A 146 8.04 28.81 -8.92
CA GLY A 146 9.27 29.52 -9.32
C GLY A 146 10.21 29.87 -8.17
N LYS A 147 9.94 29.40 -6.94
CA LYS A 147 10.86 29.52 -5.80
C LYS A 147 11.96 28.46 -5.84
N PHE A 148 12.98 28.61 -5.01
CA PHE A 148 13.93 27.53 -4.74
C PHE A 148 13.25 26.35 -4.03
N LYS A 149 13.75 25.15 -4.31
CA LYS A 149 13.38 23.91 -3.64
C LYS A 149 13.86 23.99 -2.19
N TRP A 150 13.04 23.52 -1.26
CA TRP A 150 13.49 23.25 0.10
C TRP A 150 14.63 22.23 0.08
N PRO A 151 15.78 22.52 0.72
CA PRO A 151 16.87 21.55 0.81
C PRO A 151 16.45 20.39 1.71
N THR A 152 16.84 19.17 1.36
CA THR A 152 16.90 18.09 2.35
C THR A 152 18.01 18.36 3.36
N LEU A 153 18.00 17.66 4.50
CA LEU A 153 19.05 17.82 5.50
C LEU A 153 20.42 17.46 4.90
N THR A 154 20.49 16.38 4.11
CA THR A 154 21.68 16.03 3.34
C THR A 154 22.14 17.14 2.38
N GLU A 155 21.22 17.72 1.60
CA GLU A 155 21.56 18.81 0.66
C GLU A 155 22.10 20.05 1.38
N LEU A 156 21.53 20.39 2.54
CA LEU A 156 22.01 21.48 3.39
C LEU A 156 23.40 21.17 3.97
N HIS A 157 23.61 19.95 4.45
CA HIS A 157 24.89 19.53 5.02
C HIS A 157 26.00 19.55 3.96
N VAL A 158 25.75 19.03 2.75
CA VAL A 158 26.68 19.11 1.62
C VAL A 158 26.99 20.56 1.28
N LYS A 159 25.98 21.44 1.27
CA LYS A 159 26.17 22.86 0.96
C LYS A 159 27.07 23.59 1.98
N LEU A 160 27.03 23.18 3.25
CA LEU A 160 27.77 23.83 4.33
C LEU A 160 29.18 23.25 4.52
N PHE A 161 29.37 21.96 4.27
CA PHE A 161 30.58 21.24 4.67
C PHE A 161 31.30 20.50 3.52
N ASP A 162 30.77 20.53 2.29
CA ASP A 162 31.25 19.72 1.15
C ASP A 162 31.28 18.20 1.44
N GLU A 163 30.51 17.77 2.44
CA GLU A 163 30.42 16.39 2.92
C GLU A 163 28.94 15.97 2.92
N GLY A 164 28.63 14.83 2.32
CA GLY A 164 27.35 14.17 2.56
C GLY A 164 27.37 13.46 3.91
N PHE A 165 26.20 13.32 4.54
CA PHE A 165 26.00 12.32 5.58
C PHE A 165 24.92 11.36 5.08
N ASN A 166 25.02 10.09 5.48
CA ASN A 166 23.92 9.16 5.24
C ASN A 166 22.83 9.52 6.24
N GLU A 167 21.69 10.04 5.77
CA GLU A 167 20.45 10.11 6.56
C GLU A 167 20.21 8.71 7.12
N ALA A 168 20.50 8.55 8.40
CA ALA A 168 20.37 7.26 9.08
C ALA A 168 18.91 7.01 9.47
N HIS A 169 18.03 7.99 9.24
CA HIS A 169 16.67 8.08 9.78
C HIS A 169 16.67 7.62 11.24
N ASN A 170 17.53 8.29 11.98
CA ASN A 170 17.73 8.02 13.38
C ASN A 170 17.78 9.39 14.00
N ALA A 171 16.74 9.72 14.76
CA ALA A 171 16.58 11.00 15.42
C ALA A 171 17.89 11.52 16.03
N SER A 172 18.75 10.67 16.61
CA SER A 172 20.03 11.12 17.18
C SER A 172 21.03 11.63 16.13
N ALA A 173 21.15 10.95 14.99
CA ALA A 173 22.03 11.35 13.90
C ALA A 173 21.49 12.60 13.20
N ASP A 174 20.17 12.66 12.99
CA ASP A 174 19.50 13.78 12.34
C ASP A 174 19.53 15.03 13.22
N VAL A 175 19.42 14.88 14.55
CA VAL A 175 19.65 15.99 15.49
C VAL A 175 21.10 16.48 15.45
N GLU A 176 22.08 15.58 15.39
CA GLU A 176 23.49 15.99 15.31
C GLU A 176 23.77 16.77 14.02
N ALA A 177 23.32 16.26 12.88
CA ALA A 177 23.45 16.94 11.59
C ALA A 177 22.68 18.27 11.57
N THR A 178 21.45 18.31 12.11
CA THR A 178 20.64 19.52 12.20
C THR A 178 21.28 20.55 13.11
N SER A 179 21.83 20.14 14.26
CA SER A 179 22.53 21.01 15.20
C SER A 179 23.77 21.62 14.53
N ARG A 180 24.59 20.79 13.88
CA ARG A 180 25.76 21.24 13.12
C ARG A 180 25.38 22.27 12.05
N CYS A 181 24.38 21.98 11.23
CA CYS A 181 23.89 22.89 10.19
C CYS A 181 23.36 24.21 10.78
N PHE A 182 22.55 24.14 11.85
CA PHE A 182 21.97 25.32 12.49
C PHE A 182 23.03 26.27 13.05
N LEU A 183 23.99 25.74 13.82
CA LEU A 183 25.07 26.54 14.43
C LEU A 183 25.96 27.17 13.36
N GLU A 184 26.20 26.45 12.25
CA GLU A 184 26.96 26.95 11.11
C GLU A 184 26.22 28.07 10.36
N LEU A 185 24.90 27.96 10.20
CA LEU A 185 24.08 29.03 9.58
C LEU A 185 24.10 30.32 10.41
N ILE A 186 24.23 30.24 11.74
CA ILE A 186 24.45 31.43 12.60
C ILE A 186 25.85 32.00 12.35
N ARG A 187 26.89 31.14 12.33
CA ARG A 187 28.30 31.52 12.12
C ARG A 187 28.51 32.21 10.77
N LEU A 188 27.80 31.77 9.73
CA LEU A 188 27.83 32.34 8.38
C LEU A 188 26.87 33.54 8.21
N ASN A 189 26.17 33.95 9.26
CA ASN A 189 25.19 35.04 9.25
C ASN A 189 24.05 34.82 8.22
N VAL A 190 23.70 33.57 7.94
CA VAL A 190 22.47 33.22 7.21
C VAL A 190 21.27 33.38 8.14
N ILE A 191 21.43 32.95 9.40
CA ILE A 191 20.51 33.26 10.50
C ILE A 191 21.06 34.50 11.23
N SER A 192 20.40 35.64 11.03
CA SER A 192 20.86 36.93 11.56
C SER A 192 20.38 37.20 12.99
N TYR A 193 21.06 38.12 13.68
CA TYR A 193 20.68 38.60 15.00
C TYR A 193 19.26 39.16 15.02
N GLN A 194 18.81 39.78 13.93
CA GLN A 194 17.45 40.32 13.80
C GLN A 194 16.42 39.19 13.85
N PHE A 195 16.71 38.07 13.19
CA PHE A 195 15.87 36.88 13.22
C PHE A 195 15.83 36.27 14.62
N LEU A 196 16.96 36.25 15.33
CA LEU A 196 17.06 35.73 16.70
C LEU A 196 16.58 36.72 17.78
N GLY A 197 16.29 37.97 17.42
CA GLY A 197 15.95 39.02 18.39
C GLY A 197 17.09 39.39 19.35
N LEU A 198 18.33 39.26 18.88
CA LEU A 198 19.56 39.57 19.63
C LEU A 198 20.15 40.91 19.18
N ASP A 199 21.22 41.37 19.84
CA ASP A 199 21.89 42.63 19.48
C ASP A 199 22.68 42.53 18.17
N ASP A 200 22.93 43.68 17.54
CA ASP A 200 23.54 43.79 16.21
C ASP A 200 25.00 43.35 16.12
N GLU A 201 25.69 43.22 17.27
CA GLU A 201 27.02 42.65 17.35
C GLU A 201 27.03 41.13 17.60
N TYR A 202 25.87 40.50 17.81
CA TYR A 202 25.79 39.08 18.17
C TYR A 202 26.47 38.16 17.16
N ASN A 203 26.10 38.22 15.87
CA ASN A 203 26.72 37.33 14.87
C ASN A 203 28.23 37.53 14.79
N LYS A 204 28.71 38.78 14.96
CA LYS A 204 30.15 39.07 14.97
C LYS A 204 30.84 38.39 16.14
N ARG A 205 30.32 38.54 17.37
CA ARG A 205 30.85 37.87 18.57
C ARG A 205 30.77 36.34 18.43
N TYR A 206 29.68 35.84 17.86
CA TYR A 206 29.47 34.41 17.64
C TYR A 206 30.51 33.81 16.69
N SER A 207 30.79 34.47 15.56
CA SER A 207 31.81 34.02 14.60
C SER A 207 33.24 34.22 15.10
N GLU A 208 33.49 35.23 15.96
CA GLU A 208 34.79 35.40 16.65
C GLU A 208 35.02 34.30 17.68
N PHE A 209 33.99 33.89 18.42
CA PHE A 209 34.04 32.78 19.37
C PHE A 209 34.15 31.41 18.67
N ASN A 210 33.50 31.26 17.51
CA ASN A 210 33.51 30.06 16.68
C ASN A 210 34.27 30.31 15.36
N PRO A 211 35.61 30.34 15.36
CA PRO A 211 36.40 30.74 14.19
C PRO A 211 36.45 29.69 13.07
N LYS A 212 36.02 28.46 13.35
CA LYS A 212 36.02 27.34 12.41
C LYS A 212 34.59 26.79 12.23
N PRO A 213 34.32 26.11 11.11
CA PRO A 213 33.10 25.33 10.97
C PRO A 213 32.94 24.35 12.14
N PHE A 214 31.70 24.12 12.57
CA PHE A 214 31.41 23.16 13.63
C PHE A 214 31.73 21.73 13.16
N ASP A 215 32.46 20.98 13.99
CA ASP A 215 32.72 19.56 13.78
C ASP A 215 31.53 18.71 14.27
N LEU A 216 31.38 17.50 13.74
CA LEU A 216 30.50 16.51 14.36
C LEU A 216 31.05 16.16 15.75
N LEU A 217 30.17 16.08 16.74
CA LEU A 217 30.53 15.70 18.09
C LEU A 217 30.97 14.23 18.16
N GLY A 218 30.59 13.43 17.15
CA GLY A 218 30.88 12.00 17.04
C GLY A 218 29.92 11.16 17.88
N GLN A 219 29.73 9.88 17.52
CA GLN A 219 28.76 8.94 18.14
C GLN A 219 29.02 8.58 19.63
N ASN A 220 29.65 9.45 20.42
CA ASN A 220 29.89 9.26 21.85
C ASN A 220 28.71 9.71 22.74
N ILE A 221 27.51 9.87 22.17
CA ILE A 221 26.35 10.33 22.92
C ILE A 221 25.24 9.27 22.89
N GLN A 222 25.59 8.11 23.42
CA GLN A 222 24.66 7.02 23.68
C GLN A 222 24.16 7.10 25.13
N PRO A 223 22.85 6.97 25.35
CA PRO A 223 22.34 5.79 26.01
C PRO A 223 21.71 4.97 24.87
N TYR A 224 22.43 4.11 24.16
CA TYR A 224 22.76 2.73 24.52
C TYR A 224 23.76 2.13 23.50
N SER A 225 24.45 1.06 23.88
CA SER A 225 25.32 0.28 22.97
C SER A 225 24.56 -0.22 21.74
N THR A 226 25.09 0.03 20.55
CA THR A 226 24.73 -0.70 19.32
C THR A 226 24.91 -2.19 19.57
N ILE A 227 23.83 -2.97 19.49
CA ILE A 227 23.97 -4.41 19.25
C ILE A 227 24.51 -4.53 17.83
N ASP A 228 25.65 -5.20 17.69
CA ASP A 228 26.24 -5.54 16.43
C ASP A 228 25.19 -6.16 15.50
N LYS A 229 25.16 -5.69 14.24
CA LYS A 229 24.38 -6.27 13.14
C LYS A 229 24.69 -7.76 12.87
N GLN A 230 25.57 -8.40 13.66
CA GLN A 230 25.98 -9.79 13.50
C GLN A 230 25.10 -10.81 14.23
N GLU A 231 24.12 -10.41 15.06
CA GLU A 231 23.23 -11.37 15.75
C GLU A 231 21.83 -11.54 15.14
N ILE A 232 21.50 -10.86 14.04
CA ILE A 232 20.19 -11.05 13.35
C ILE A 232 20.19 -12.30 12.44
N ASP A 233 21.37 -12.85 12.10
CA ASP A 233 21.48 -14.02 11.22
C ASP A 233 21.53 -15.39 11.94
N GLN A 234 21.37 -15.43 13.26
CA GLN A 234 21.38 -16.69 14.01
C GLN A 234 20.35 -16.71 15.13
N LYS A 235 19.07 -16.60 14.75
CA LYS A 235 17.90 -17.25 15.40
C LYS A 235 16.62 -16.82 14.68
N SER A 236 16.54 -17.09 13.38
CA SER A 236 15.30 -17.70 12.92
C SER A 236 15.31 -19.10 13.54
N ASP A 237 14.73 -19.23 14.73
CA ASP A 237 14.20 -20.53 15.11
C ASP A 237 13.28 -20.88 13.95
N LYS A 238 13.77 -21.80 13.10
CA LYS A 238 12.94 -22.54 12.15
C LYS A 238 11.66 -22.77 12.91
N VAL A 239 10.56 -22.23 12.40
CA VAL A 239 9.25 -22.68 12.82
C VAL A 239 9.16 -24.12 12.33
N THR A 240 9.76 -25.01 13.12
CA THR A 240 9.64 -26.44 13.01
C THR A 240 8.18 -26.73 13.27
N SER A 241 7.51 -27.06 12.17
CA SER A 241 6.76 -28.29 12.00
C SER A 241 5.92 -28.69 13.21
N LEU A 242 4.62 -28.43 13.12
CA LEU A 242 3.65 -29.34 13.69
C LEU A 242 2.57 -29.64 12.62
N GLU A 243 2.63 -30.90 12.18
CA GLU A 243 1.48 -31.76 11.81
C GLU A 243 0.71 -31.37 10.54
N ASP A 244 1.21 -31.72 9.36
CA ASP A 244 0.92 -33.01 8.69
C ASP A 244 2.00 -33.20 7.62
N ASP A 245 2.75 -34.30 7.70
CA ASP A 245 3.85 -34.63 6.79
C ASP A 245 3.29 -34.96 5.40
N ILE A 246 3.35 -34.00 4.48
CA ILE A 246 3.47 -34.33 3.05
C ILE A 246 4.96 -34.49 2.82
N ASP A 247 5.42 -35.72 2.56
CA ASP A 247 6.83 -35.98 2.27
C ASP A 247 7.22 -35.24 0.97
N LEU A 248 8.49 -34.85 0.82
CA LEU A 248 9.00 -34.19 -0.40
C LEU A 248 8.75 -35.04 -1.66
N ALA A 249 8.66 -36.36 -1.49
CA ALA A 249 8.28 -37.30 -2.55
C ALA A 249 6.80 -37.17 -2.96
N GLU A 250 5.88 -36.92 -2.02
CA GLU A 250 4.45 -36.74 -2.28
C GLU A 250 4.14 -35.38 -2.92
N MET A 251 5.01 -34.38 -2.70
CA MET A 251 4.89 -33.06 -3.33
C MET A 251 5.03 -33.11 -4.86
N GLN A 252 5.72 -34.14 -5.39
CA GLN A 252 5.88 -34.31 -6.83
C GLN A 252 4.55 -34.61 -7.53
N ASP A 253 3.66 -35.32 -6.85
CA ASP A 253 2.33 -35.70 -7.36
C ASP A 253 1.27 -34.60 -7.19
N LEU A 254 1.56 -33.53 -6.44
CA LEU A 254 0.64 -32.41 -6.29
C LEU A 254 0.51 -31.62 -7.60
N THR A 255 -0.71 -31.22 -7.93
CA THR A 255 -0.98 -30.29 -9.03
C THR A 255 -0.99 -28.86 -8.53
N PHE A 256 -0.60 -27.93 -9.40
CA PHE A 256 -0.67 -26.49 -9.15
C PHE A 256 -1.56 -25.82 -10.21
N SER A 257 -2.25 -24.75 -9.82
CA SER A 257 -3.02 -23.90 -10.72
C SER A 257 -2.90 -22.45 -10.27
N HIS A 258 -2.60 -21.53 -11.21
CA HIS A 258 -2.54 -20.11 -10.89
C HIS A 258 -3.94 -19.58 -10.56
N LEU A 259 -4.11 -19.02 -9.36
CA LEU A 259 -5.38 -18.47 -8.86
C LEU A 259 -5.43 -16.93 -8.84
N HIS A 260 -4.31 -16.27 -9.15
CA HIS A 260 -4.18 -14.82 -9.25
C HIS A 260 -3.37 -14.48 -10.50
N CYS A 261 -4.07 -14.15 -11.58
CA CYS A 261 -3.47 -13.94 -12.89
C CYS A 261 -4.22 -12.83 -13.64
N HIS A 262 -3.45 -11.89 -14.17
CA HIS A 262 -3.93 -10.75 -14.93
C HIS A 262 -3.73 -10.98 -16.42
N SER A 263 -4.74 -10.60 -17.20
CA SER A 263 -4.66 -10.52 -18.65
C SER A 263 -4.45 -9.07 -19.11
N SER A 264 -4.25 -8.88 -20.41
CA SER A 264 -4.25 -7.57 -21.07
C SER A 264 -5.53 -6.76 -20.85
N TYR A 265 -6.60 -7.35 -20.30
CA TYR A 265 -7.79 -6.64 -19.85
C TYR A 265 -7.64 -5.98 -18.47
N SER A 266 -6.58 -6.29 -17.72
CA SER A 266 -6.00 -5.38 -16.72
C SER A 266 -5.28 -4.25 -17.46
N VAL A 267 -6.07 -3.34 -18.02
CA VAL A 267 -5.65 -2.35 -19.01
C VAL A 267 -4.45 -1.54 -18.53
N LEU A 268 -3.39 -1.53 -19.35
CA LEU A 268 -2.12 -0.85 -19.09
C LEU A 268 -1.40 -1.30 -17.79
N GLN A 269 -1.73 -2.49 -17.28
CA GLN A 269 -1.12 -3.05 -16.07
C GLN A 269 -0.53 -4.45 -16.29
N ALA A 270 -1.13 -5.26 -17.17
CA ALA A 270 -0.63 -6.59 -17.54
C ALA A 270 -0.60 -6.76 -19.06
N SER A 271 0.20 -7.71 -19.54
CA SER A 271 0.42 -7.96 -20.98
C SER A 271 -0.02 -9.34 -21.46
N CYS A 272 -0.47 -10.24 -20.58
CA CYS A 272 -0.86 -11.60 -20.96
C CYS A 272 -2.08 -11.64 -21.90
N ASP A 273 -2.00 -12.29 -23.07
CA ASP A 273 -3.22 -12.67 -23.81
C ASP A 273 -3.87 -13.88 -23.12
N ILE A 274 -5.21 -13.91 -23.14
CA ILE A 274 -6.02 -15.04 -22.70
C ILE A 274 -5.59 -16.34 -23.40
N ALA A 275 -5.31 -16.29 -24.70
CA ALA A 275 -4.89 -17.47 -25.45
C ALA A 275 -3.56 -18.03 -24.92
N ASP A 276 -2.61 -17.15 -24.59
CA ASP A 276 -1.30 -17.53 -24.08
C ASP A 276 -1.37 -18.06 -22.65
N ILE A 277 -2.21 -17.47 -21.78
CA ILE A 277 -2.49 -17.96 -20.43
C ILE A 277 -2.95 -19.42 -20.48
N ILE A 278 -3.94 -19.71 -21.33
CA ILE A 278 -4.53 -21.04 -21.46
C ILE A 278 -3.53 -22.02 -22.10
N ALA A 279 -2.78 -21.57 -23.11
CA ALA A 279 -1.74 -22.38 -23.74
C ALA A 279 -0.63 -22.75 -22.75
N LYS A 280 -0.19 -21.81 -21.90
CA LYS A 280 0.80 -22.06 -20.84
C LYS A 280 0.28 -22.97 -19.74
N ALA A 281 -0.94 -22.76 -19.26
CA ALA A 281 -1.57 -23.64 -18.29
C ALA A 281 -1.60 -25.09 -18.82
N LYS A 282 -1.99 -25.28 -20.09
CA LYS A 282 -1.98 -26.58 -20.76
C LYS A 282 -0.57 -27.15 -20.92
N PHE A 283 0.38 -26.33 -21.33
CA PHE A 283 1.78 -26.73 -21.50
C PHE A 283 2.42 -27.20 -20.19
N PHE A 284 2.08 -26.56 -19.07
CA PHE A 284 2.53 -26.95 -17.73
C PHE A 284 1.62 -27.95 -17.03
N GLU A 285 0.68 -28.57 -17.76
CA GLU A 285 -0.23 -29.61 -17.25
C GLU A 285 -1.07 -29.16 -16.04
N MET A 286 -1.37 -27.86 -15.93
CA MET A 286 -2.22 -27.31 -14.89
C MET A 286 -3.70 -27.61 -15.21
N PRO A 287 -4.48 -28.17 -14.28
CA PRO A 287 -5.88 -28.54 -14.55
C PRO A 287 -6.82 -27.33 -14.64
N ALA A 288 -6.44 -26.21 -14.04
CA ALA A 288 -7.24 -24.99 -13.97
C ALA A 288 -6.37 -23.75 -14.04
N VAL A 289 -7.00 -22.62 -14.33
CA VAL A 289 -6.38 -21.29 -14.21
C VAL A 289 -7.46 -20.27 -13.87
N ALA A 290 -7.12 -19.31 -13.01
CA ALA A 290 -7.99 -18.19 -12.72
C ALA A 290 -7.66 -16.97 -13.57
N LEU A 291 -8.67 -16.15 -13.81
CA LEU A 291 -8.50 -14.81 -14.36
C LEU A 291 -9.04 -13.79 -13.35
N THR A 292 -8.18 -12.92 -12.85
CA THR A 292 -8.46 -11.97 -11.76
C THR A 292 -8.09 -10.55 -12.20
N ASP A 293 -8.60 -10.12 -13.35
CA ASP A 293 -8.27 -8.80 -13.89
C ASP A 293 -8.62 -7.65 -12.92
N THR A 294 -7.81 -6.59 -12.96
CA THR A 294 -7.90 -5.49 -11.99
C THR A 294 -9.12 -4.61 -12.28
N GLY A 295 -10.06 -4.61 -11.34
CA GLY A 295 -11.24 -3.74 -11.29
C GLY A 295 -12.34 -4.09 -12.29
N ASN A 296 -12.19 -5.12 -13.12
CA ASN A 296 -13.09 -5.37 -14.24
C ASN A 296 -13.28 -6.87 -14.58
N MET A 297 -14.33 -7.14 -15.34
CA MET A 297 -14.69 -8.48 -15.84
C MET A 297 -14.75 -8.54 -17.38
N TYR A 298 -14.01 -7.66 -18.08
CA TYR A 298 -14.14 -7.49 -19.54
C TYR A 298 -13.82 -8.76 -20.33
N ALA A 299 -12.82 -9.50 -19.86
CA ALA A 299 -12.31 -10.71 -20.47
C ALA A 299 -13.19 -11.95 -20.26
N ALA A 300 -14.14 -11.92 -19.31
CA ALA A 300 -14.75 -13.12 -18.73
C ALA A 300 -15.32 -14.08 -19.80
N TYR A 301 -16.06 -13.56 -20.78
CA TYR A 301 -16.62 -14.38 -21.86
C TYR A 301 -15.55 -15.00 -22.77
N LYS A 302 -14.54 -14.21 -23.19
CA LYS A 302 -13.44 -14.70 -24.04
C LYS A 302 -12.65 -15.78 -23.30
N PHE A 303 -12.37 -15.57 -22.02
CA PHE A 303 -11.62 -16.48 -21.16
C PHE A 303 -12.33 -17.82 -20.95
N VAL A 304 -13.58 -17.82 -20.46
CA VAL A 304 -14.34 -19.06 -20.23
C VAL A 304 -14.45 -19.88 -21.51
N ARG A 305 -14.78 -19.24 -22.62
CA ARG A 305 -14.92 -19.92 -23.91
C ARG A 305 -13.61 -20.57 -24.37
N GLU A 306 -12.50 -19.86 -24.27
CA GLU A 306 -11.21 -20.39 -24.72
C GLU A 306 -10.68 -21.48 -23.77
N ALA A 307 -10.89 -21.36 -22.46
CA ALA A 307 -10.44 -22.35 -21.49
C ALA A 307 -11.19 -23.68 -21.67
N ILE A 308 -12.53 -23.64 -21.75
CA ILE A 308 -13.37 -24.83 -22.00
C ILE A 308 -12.98 -25.51 -23.31
N LYS A 309 -12.74 -24.73 -24.38
CA LYS A 309 -12.32 -25.25 -25.68
C LYS A 309 -10.98 -26.01 -25.63
N ASN A 310 -10.12 -25.70 -24.66
CA ASN A 310 -8.80 -26.30 -24.52
C ASN A 310 -8.70 -27.32 -23.36
N ASP A 311 -9.84 -27.71 -22.78
CA ASP A 311 -9.94 -28.64 -21.65
C ASP A 311 -9.25 -28.14 -20.37
N ILE A 312 -9.21 -26.81 -20.17
CA ILE A 312 -8.73 -26.18 -18.94
C ILE A 312 -9.93 -25.67 -18.17
N LYS A 313 -9.99 -25.96 -16.86
CA LYS A 313 -11.07 -25.47 -16.00
C LYS A 313 -10.92 -23.95 -15.77
N PRO A 314 -11.86 -23.11 -16.26
CA PRO A 314 -11.81 -21.67 -16.03
C PRO A 314 -12.26 -21.33 -14.61
N ILE A 315 -11.49 -20.49 -13.92
CA ILE A 315 -11.90 -19.89 -12.65
C ILE A 315 -12.06 -18.39 -12.88
N LEU A 316 -13.28 -17.89 -12.82
CA LEU A 316 -13.52 -16.46 -12.98
C LEU A 316 -13.35 -15.75 -11.64
N GLY A 317 -12.52 -14.71 -11.64
CA GLY A 317 -12.31 -13.84 -10.49
C GLY A 317 -12.17 -12.38 -10.90
N CYS A 318 -11.87 -11.54 -9.93
CA CYS A 318 -11.59 -10.12 -10.12
C CYS A 318 -10.77 -9.59 -8.94
N GLU A 319 -9.75 -8.79 -9.23
CA GLU A 319 -9.05 -8.02 -8.20
C GLU A 319 -9.72 -6.64 -8.10
N LEU A 320 -10.59 -6.43 -7.11
CA LEU A 320 -11.35 -5.20 -6.96
C LEU A 320 -10.62 -4.19 -6.06
N TYR A 321 -10.73 -2.91 -6.38
CA TYR A 321 -10.28 -1.85 -5.47
C TYR A 321 -11.28 -1.66 -4.33
N LEU A 322 -10.80 -1.64 -3.10
CA LEU A 322 -11.57 -1.40 -1.89
C LEU A 322 -11.25 -0.02 -1.32
N THR A 323 -12.26 0.72 -0.89
CA THR A 323 -12.11 1.99 -0.16
C THR A 323 -13.09 2.05 1.02
N ALA A 324 -12.98 3.07 1.85
CA ALA A 324 -13.85 3.26 3.01
C ALA A 324 -15.30 3.57 2.60
N ASP A 325 -15.48 4.39 1.56
CA ASP A 325 -16.78 4.71 0.96
C ASP A 325 -16.60 4.98 -0.54
N HIS A 326 -17.16 4.09 -1.37
CA HIS A 326 -16.98 4.17 -2.83
C HIS A 326 -17.69 5.39 -3.46
N LYS A 327 -18.68 5.98 -2.78
CA LYS A 327 -19.46 7.11 -3.30
C LYS A 327 -18.71 8.43 -3.16
N ILE A 328 -17.63 8.49 -2.37
CA ILE A 328 -16.79 9.68 -2.26
C ILE A 328 -15.96 9.86 -3.53
N ARG A 329 -16.15 11.02 -4.18
CA ARG A 329 -15.42 11.43 -5.41
C ARG A 329 -14.65 12.74 -5.27
N LYS A 330 -14.63 13.31 -4.07
CA LYS A 330 -13.92 14.55 -3.76
C LYS A 330 -12.96 14.27 -2.63
N PHE A 331 -11.68 14.30 -2.94
CA PHE A 331 -10.59 14.07 -2.00
C PHE A 331 -9.79 15.35 -1.86
N THR A 332 -9.23 15.54 -0.67
CA THR A 332 -8.36 16.67 -0.35
C THR A 332 -7.03 16.15 0.15
N LYS A 333 -6.09 17.06 0.45
CA LYS A 333 -4.82 16.65 1.08
C LYS A 333 -5.06 16.05 2.46
N GLU A 334 -6.10 16.54 3.14
CA GLU A 334 -6.53 16.14 4.48
C GLU A 334 -7.27 14.80 4.49
N ASN A 335 -8.06 14.54 3.44
CA ASN A 335 -8.75 13.26 3.25
C ASN A 335 -8.43 12.71 1.86
N PRO A 336 -7.26 12.06 1.69
CA PRO A 336 -6.86 11.51 0.40
C PRO A 336 -7.64 10.23 0.07
N ASP A 337 -7.67 9.87 -1.22
CA ASP A 337 -8.21 8.58 -1.65
C ASP A 337 -7.31 7.45 -1.16
N ARG A 338 -7.75 6.75 -0.10
CA ARG A 338 -7.11 5.54 0.40
C ARG A 338 -7.83 4.35 -0.19
N ARG A 339 -7.08 3.54 -0.92
CA ARG A 339 -7.59 2.33 -1.56
C ARG A 339 -6.57 1.20 -1.45
N SER A 340 -7.09 0.00 -1.25
CA SER A 340 -6.36 -1.26 -1.34
C SER A 340 -7.00 -2.14 -2.41
N THR A 341 -6.41 -3.28 -2.72
CA THR A 341 -7.02 -4.30 -3.57
C THR A 341 -7.56 -5.48 -2.75
N VAL A 342 -8.48 -6.25 -3.32
CA VAL A 342 -8.95 -7.53 -2.77
C VAL A 342 -9.25 -8.47 -3.92
N VAL A 343 -8.77 -9.71 -3.84
CA VAL A 343 -8.97 -10.72 -4.88
C VAL A 343 -10.19 -11.56 -4.54
N PHE A 344 -11.08 -11.73 -5.51
CA PHE A 344 -12.24 -12.60 -5.39
C PHE A 344 -12.27 -13.64 -6.50
N LEU A 345 -12.74 -14.85 -6.19
CA LEU A 345 -13.01 -15.93 -7.14
C LEU A 345 -14.48 -16.34 -7.05
N ALA A 346 -15.14 -16.55 -8.18
CA ALA A 346 -16.51 -17.02 -8.25
C ALA A 346 -16.56 -18.56 -8.20
N LYS A 347 -17.24 -19.11 -7.19
CA LYS A 347 -17.43 -20.56 -7.05
C LYS A 347 -18.36 -21.15 -8.11
N HIS A 348 -19.36 -20.38 -8.53
CA HIS A 348 -20.39 -20.82 -9.46
C HIS A 348 -21.05 -19.62 -10.13
N ARG A 349 -22.05 -19.87 -10.98
CA ARG A 349 -22.74 -18.84 -11.78
C ARG A 349 -23.27 -17.66 -10.96
N LEU A 350 -23.85 -17.90 -9.78
CA LEU A 350 -24.29 -16.81 -8.88
C LEU A 350 -23.12 -15.93 -8.40
N GLY A 351 -21.99 -16.53 -8.00
CA GLY A 351 -20.78 -15.79 -7.65
C GLY A 351 -20.27 -14.93 -8.81
N TYR A 352 -20.28 -15.46 -10.04
CA TYR A 352 -19.95 -14.68 -11.23
C TYR A 352 -20.90 -13.49 -11.42
N HIS A 353 -22.21 -13.70 -11.25
CA HIS A 353 -23.19 -12.62 -11.35
C HIS A 353 -22.93 -11.53 -10.31
N ASN A 354 -22.61 -11.93 -9.09
CA ASN A 354 -22.26 -11.02 -8.00
C ASN A 354 -20.97 -10.23 -8.30
N LEU A 355 -19.91 -10.87 -8.82
CA LEU A 355 -18.71 -10.14 -9.28
C LEU A 355 -19.03 -9.15 -10.40
N ALA A 356 -19.87 -9.54 -11.37
CA ALA A 356 -20.29 -8.65 -12.43
C ALA A 356 -21.06 -7.44 -11.89
N LYS A 357 -21.91 -7.62 -10.87
CA LYS A 357 -22.62 -6.53 -10.17
C LYS A 357 -21.66 -5.62 -9.41
N LEU A 358 -20.73 -6.19 -8.64
CA LEU A 358 -19.70 -5.43 -7.92
C LEU A 358 -18.85 -4.59 -8.87
N SER A 359 -18.33 -5.19 -9.93
CA SER A 359 -17.57 -4.47 -10.97
C SER A 359 -18.42 -3.37 -11.62
N SER A 360 -19.69 -3.64 -11.93
CA SER A 360 -20.59 -2.63 -12.52
C SER A 360 -20.80 -1.42 -11.59
N HIS A 361 -21.10 -1.66 -10.31
CA HIS A 361 -21.23 -0.58 -9.32
C HIS A 361 -19.91 0.15 -9.09
N ALA A 362 -18.78 -0.56 -9.12
CA ALA A 362 -17.46 0.04 -9.02
C ALA A 362 -17.20 1.06 -10.14
N PHE A 363 -17.67 0.80 -11.35
CA PHE A 363 -17.60 1.75 -12.47
C PHE A 363 -18.65 2.86 -12.41
N ILE A 364 -19.90 2.54 -12.08
CA ILE A 364 -21.02 3.51 -12.12
C ILE A 364 -20.92 4.48 -10.94
N ASP A 365 -20.74 3.94 -9.74
CA ASP A 365 -20.82 4.66 -8.47
C ASP A 365 -19.42 4.96 -7.90
N GLY A 366 -18.48 4.03 -8.08
CA GLY A 366 -17.17 4.03 -7.42
C GLY A 366 -15.98 4.65 -8.16
N LEU A 367 -16.13 4.97 -9.45
CA LEU A 367 -15.01 5.35 -10.30
C LEU A 367 -14.38 6.68 -9.88
N TYR A 368 -13.09 6.64 -9.53
CA TYR A 368 -12.29 7.82 -9.22
C TYR A 368 -10.85 7.62 -9.65
N ALA A 369 -10.25 8.64 -10.28
CA ALA A 369 -8.87 8.63 -10.76
C ALA A 369 -8.51 7.35 -11.57
N GLY A 370 -9.44 6.87 -12.41
CA GLY A 370 -9.25 5.67 -13.24
C GLY A 370 -9.43 4.34 -12.50
N CYS A 371 -9.69 4.34 -11.20
CA CYS A 371 -9.87 3.14 -10.38
C CYS A 371 -11.36 2.95 -10.03
N PRO A 372 -12.02 1.88 -10.53
CA PRO A 372 -13.38 1.51 -10.12
C PRO A 372 -13.32 0.86 -8.73
N ARG A 373 -13.93 1.48 -7.72
CA ARG A 373 -13.81 1.05 -6.31
C ARG A 373 -15.13 0.55 -5.75
N ILE A 374 -15.06 -0.40 -4.82
CA ILE A 374 -16.17 -0.83 -3.96
C ILE A 374 -15.87 -0.47 -2.50
N ASP A 375 -16.85 -0.61 -1.61
CA ASP A 375 -16.66 -0.63 -0.17
C ASP A 375 -17.24 -1.91 0.45
N LYS A 376 -17.00 -2.11 1.75
CA LYS A 376 -17.49 -3.27 2.49
C LYS A 376 -19.03 -3.33 2.57
N GLU A 377 -19.71 -2.18 2.53
CA GLU A 377 -21.18 -2.14 2.55
C GLU A 377 -21.76 -2.74 1.26
N LEU A 378 -21.26 -2.31 0.10
CA LEU A 378 -21.63 -2.85 -1.20
C LEU A 378 -21.25 -4.33 -1.32
N LEU A 379 -20.07 -4.71 -0.82
CA LEU A 379 -19.60 -6.10 -0.85
C LEU A 379 -20.56 -7.04 -0.11
N LEU A 380 -21.04 -6.65 1.08
CA LEU A 380 -21.95 -7.48 1.87
C LEU A 380 -23.26 -7.80 1.14
N GLN A 381 -23.70 -6.96 0.21
CA GLN A 381 -24.90 -7.19 -0.62
C GLN A 381 -24.70 -8.28 -1.67
N TYR A 382 -23.46 -8.49 -2.12
CA TYR A 382 -23.12 -9.38 -3.25
C TYR A 382 -22.04 -10.41 -2.86
N LYS A 383 -21.90 -10.76 -1.58
CA LYS A 383 -20.82 -11.67 -1.13
C LYS A 383 -21.04 -13.15 -1.45
N GLU A 384 -22.28 -13.55 -1.73
CA GLU A 384 -22.63 -14.97 -1.88
C GLU A 384 -21.94 -15.62 -3.10
N GLY A 385 -21.45 -16.84 -2.92
CA GLY A 385 -20.80 -17.60 -3.99
C GLY A 385 -19.38 -17.13 -4.32
N LEU A 386 -18.78 -16.28 -3.49
CA LEU A 386 -17.41 -15.78 -3.67
C LEU A 386 -16.44 -16.44 -2.68
N ILE A 387 -15.24 -16.72 -3.16
CA ILE A 387 -14.02 -16.93 -2.37
C ILE A 387 -13.25 -15.62 -2.36
N VAL A 388 -12.61 -15.29 -1.24
CA VAL A 388 -11.80 -14.09 -1.07
C VAL A 388 -10.43 -14.45 -0.49
N THR A 389 -9.39 -13.73 -0.91
CA THR A 389 -8.02 -13.97 -0.43
C THR A 389 -7.44 -12.73 0.26
N THR A 390 -6.35 -12.92 1.00
CA THR A 390 -5.58 -11.80 1.56
C THR A 390 -4.88 -10.95 0.51
N GLY A 391 -4.70 -11.45 -0.72
CA GLY A 391 -4.09 -10.75 -1.85
C GLY A 391 -2.59 -10.47 -1.70
N GLY A 392 -2.05 -9.67 -2.64
CA GLY A 392 -0.64 -9.23 -2.64
C GLY A 392 -0.39 -7.97 -1.83
N LEU A 393 0.79 -7.36 -1.97
CA LEU A 393 1.24 -6.23 -1.13
C LEU A 393 0.32 -4.99 -1.17
N THR A 394 -0.47 -4.81 -2.23
CA THR A 394 -1.43 -3.71 -2.35
C THR A 394 -2.80 -4.03 -1.74
N ALA A 395 -3.01 -5.27 -1.30
CA ALA A 395 -4.27 -5.71 -0.73
C ALA A 395 -4.44 -5.24 0.72
N GLU A 396 -5.68 -5.19 1.21
CA GLU A 396 -6.02 -4.53 2.49
C GLU A 396 -5.17 -5.05 3.66
N ILE A 397 -5.07 -6.38 3.83
CA ILE A 397 -4.37 -6.96 4.99
C ILE A 397 -2.85 -6.79 4.85
N PRO A 398 -2.20 -7.16 3.73
CA PRO A 398 -0.77 -6.90 3.51
C PRO A 398 -0.38 -5.42 3.66
N ASP A 399 -1.17 -4.49 3.10
CA ASP A 399 -0.92 -3.05 3.23
C ASP A 399 -0.96 -2.59 4.68
N LEU A 400 -1.94 -3.07 5.47
CA LEU A 400 -2.03 -2.79 6.90
C LEU A 400 -0.81 -3.32 7.65
N ILE A 401 -0.35 -4.54 7.38
CA ILE A 401 0.86 -5.12 8.01
C ILE A 401 2.06 -4.20 7.79
N LEU A 402 2.26 -3.77 6.55
CA LEU A 402 3.44 -3.00 6.15
C LEU A 402 3.41 -1.54 6.62
N ASN A 403 2.24 -0.91 6.58
CA ASN A 403 2.11 0.56 6.67
C ASN A 403 1.37 1.06 7.91
N VAL A 404 0.69 0.20 8.67
CA VAL A 404 -0.12 0.61 9.83
C VAL A 404 0.19 -0.18 11.09
N GLY A 405 0.37 -1.50 10.98
CA GLY A 405 0.70 -2.38 12.08
C GLY A 405 -0.09 -3.69 12.08
N GLU A 406 0.50 -4.73 12.68
CA GLU A 406 -0.08 -6.07 12.76
C GLU A 406 -1.42 -6.10 13.51
N SER A 407 -1.62 -5.22 14.48
CA SER A 407 -2.87 -5.17 15.27
C SER A 407 -4.07 -4.82 14.38
N GLN A 408 -3.94 -3.77 13.56
CA GLN A 408 -4.99 -3.33 12.63
C GLN A 408 -5.17 -4.34 11.47
N ALA A 409 -4.07 -4.95 11.00
CA ALA A 409 -4.14 -6.03 10.04
C ALA A 409 -4.93 -7.23 10.58
N GLU A 410 -4.71 -7.61 11.84
CA GLU A 410 -5.43 -8.70 12.50
C GLU A 410 -6.92 -8.40 12.67
N GLU A 411 -7.30 -7.15 12.98
CA GLU A 411 -8.71 -6.73 13.02
C GLU A 411 -9.38 -6.89 11.66
N SER A 412 -8.72 -6.46 10.58
CA SER A 412 -9.22 -6.66 9.22
C SER A 412 -9.31 -8.14 8.86
N PHE A 413 -8.27 -8.93 9.18
CA PHE A 413 -8.25 -10.38 8.98
C PHE A 413 -9.44 -11.08 9.65
N LYS A 414 -9.74 -10.73 10.91
CA LYS A 414 -10.91 -11.25 11.63
C LYS A 414 -12.21 -10.89 10.94
N TRP A 415 -12.34 -9.66 10.44
CA TRP A 415 -13.53 -9.22 9.73
C TRP A 415 -13.76 -10.06 8.46
N TRP A 416 -12.72 -10.27 7.65
CA TRP A 416 -12.78 -11.08 6.44
C TRP A 416 -13.12 -12.54 6.75
N HIS A 417 -12.44 -13.13 7.75
CA HIS A 417 -12.70 -14.49 8.19
C HIS A 417 -14.13 -14.68 8.72
N GLN A 418 -14.63 -13.76 9.54
CA GLN A 418 -16.01 -13.81 10.04
C GLN A 418 -17.05 -13.64 8.92
N THR A 419 -16.71 -12.88 7.87
CA THR A 419 -17.64 -12.56 6.78
C THR A 419 -17.77 -13.69 5.76
N PHE A 420 -16.67 -14.38 5.46
CA PHE A 420 -16.57 -15.39 4.40
C PHE A 420 -16.31 -16.82 4.92
N GLY A 421 -15.95 -17.00 6.18
CA GLY A 421 -15.75 -18.31 6.80
C GLY A 421 -14.69 -19.14 6.06
N ASP A 422 -15.08 -20.35 5.65
CA ASP A 422 -14.23 -21.31 4.91
C ASP A 422 -13.87 -20.86 3.49
N ASP A 423 -14.49 -19.79 3.00
CA ASP A 423 -14.20 -19.19 1.68
C ASP A 423 -13.25 -17.98 1.79
N PHE A 424 -12.64 -17.75 2.96
CA PHE A 424 -11.51 -16.85 3.12
C PHE A 424 -10.21 -17.63 3.17
N TYR A 425 -9.23 -17.23 2.35
CA TYR A 425 -7.93 -17.90 2.27
C TYR A 425 -6.78 -16.90 2.42
N VAL A 426 -5.69 -17.38 3.03
CA VAL A 426 -4.41 -16.68 3.02
C VAL A 426 -3.68 -16.96 1.71
N GLU A 427 -3.33 -15.90 1.00
CA GLU A 427 -2.54 -15.96 -0.22
C GLU A 427 -1.09 -15.64 0.08
N LEU A 428 -0.19 -16.60 -0.21
CA LEU A 428 1.24 -16.46 0.00
C LEU A 428 1.93 -16.22 -1.34
N ILE A 429 2.74 -15.16 -1.40
CA ILE A 429 3.43 -14.71 -2.62
C ILE A 429 4.92 -14.57 -2.31
N ARG A 430 5.79 -15.04 -3.21
CA ARG A 430 7.25 -15.03 -3.02
C ARG A 430 7.99 -14.65 -4.30
N HIS A 431 8.20 -13.36 -4.49
CA HIS A 431 9.04 -12.75 -5.53
C HIS A 431 10.44 -12.39 -5.03
N GLY A 432 10.78 -12.72 -3.77
CA GLY A 432 12.08 -12.39 -3.18
C GLY A 432 12.16 -10.96 -2.67
N LEU A 433 11.05 -10.42 -2.17
CA LEU A 433 10.96 -9.10 -1.55
C LEU A 433 10.89 -9.22 -0.03
N ASP A 434 11.62 -8.38 0.70
CA ASP A 434 11.60 -8.41 2.16
C ASP A 434 10.18 -8.13 2.70
N GLU A 435 9.42 -7.27 2.01
CA GLU A 435 8.03 -6.96 2.35
C GLU A 435 7.14 -8.21 2.28
N GLU A 436 7.35 -9.08 1.28
CA GLU A 436 6.59 -10.32 1.15
C GLU A 436 7.01 -11.35 2.19
N GLU A 437 8.30 -11.42 2.53
CA GLU A 437 8.79 -12.31 3.59
C GLU A 437 8.12 -11.96 4.92
N HIS A 438 8.14 -10.69 5.31
CA HIS A 438 7.50 -10.22 6.53
C HIS A 438 5.97 -10.41 6.50
N VAL A 439 5.31 -10.05 5.40
CA VAL A 439 3.85 -10.26 5.25
C VAL A 439 3.50 -11.74 5.35
N ASN A 440 4.24 -12.63 4.69
CA ASN A 440 3.97 -14.07 4.74
C ASN A 440 4.15 -14.63 6.16
N GLU A 441 5.17 -14.18 6.92
CA GLU A 441 5.37 -14.60 8.31
C GLU A 441 4.15 -14.24 9.17
N VAL A 442 3.69 -12.99 9.10
CA VAL A 442 2.52 -12.50 9.84
C VAL A 442 1.24 -13.21 9.40
N LEU A 443 1.04 -13.38 8.09
CA LEU A 443 -0.12 -14.08 7.54
C LEU A 443 -0.16 -15.56 7.95
N LEU A 444 0.98 -16.25 8.00
CA LEU A 444 1.07 -17.62 8.51
C LEU A 444 0.78 -17.69 10.01
N SER A 445 1.20 -16.68 10.78
CA SER A 445 0.83 -16.54 12.19
C SER A 445 -0.69 -16.41 12.35
N PHE A 446 -1.34 -15.55 11.56
CA PHE A 446 -2.80 -15.39 11.56
C PHE A 446 -3.52 -16.66 11.10
N ALA A 447 -3.06 -17.29 10.02
CA ALA A 447 -3.59 -18.55 9.51
C ALA A 447 -3.64 -19.62 10.60
N ARG A 448 -2.54 -19.80 11.35
CA ARG A 448 -2.48 -20.73 12.48
C ARG A 448 -3.42 -20.34 13.62
N LYS A 449 -3.43 -19.05 13.99
CA LYS A 449 -4.23 -18.54 15.11
C LYS A 449 -5.74 -18.67 14.89
N TYR A 450 -6.19 -18.49 13.66
CA TYR A 450 -7.62 -18.48 13.30
C TYR A 450 -8.08 -19.72 12.53
N GLY A 451 -7.18 -20.66 12.24
CA GLY A 451 -7.51 -21.87 11.47
C GLY A 451 -7.86 -21.60 10.01
N VAL A 452 -7.32 -20.53 9.42
CA VAL A 452 -7.55 -20.16 8.02
C VAL A 452 -6.52 -20.86 7.13
N LYS A 453 -6.98 -21.50 6.05
CA LYS A 453 -6.10 -22.18 5.10
C LYS A 453 -5.31 -21.18 4.25
N TYR A 454 -4.13 -21.60 3.79
CA TYR A 454 -3.25 -20.79 2.96
C TYR A 454 -2.90 -21.51 1.66
N PHE A 455 -2.66 -20.77 0.58
CA PHE A 455 -2.26 -21.30 -0.71
C PHE A 455 -1.12 -20.49 -1.34
N ALA A 456 -0.37 -21.14 -2.24
CA ALA A 456 0.70 -20.50 -3.00
C ALA A 456 0.18 -19.74 -4.22
N SER A 457 0.70 -18.55 -4.45
CA SER A 457 0.35 -17.69 -5.59
C SER A 457 1.59 -16.98 -6.13
N ASN A 458 1.50 -16.46 -7.36
CA ASN A 458 2.57 -15.71 -8.02
C ASN A 458 2.11 -14.41 -8.67
N ASN A 459 0.87 -13.96 -8.44
CA ASN A 459 0.32 -12.70 -8.95
C ASN A 459 0.82 -12.29 -10.36
N VAL A 460 0.35 -13.00 -11.39
CA VAL A 460 0.97 -12.99 -12.73
C VAL A 460 0.54 -11.76 -13.55
N TYR A 461 1.51 -11.01 -14.11
CA TYR A 461 1.28 -9.84 -14.98
C TYR A 461 1.77 -10.00 -16.42
N TYR A 462 2.67 -10.95 -16.67
CA TYR A 462 3.22 -11.26 -18.00
C TYR A 462 3.47 -12.77 -18.14
N ILE A 463 3.65 -13.26 -19.37
CA ILE A 463 3.64 -14.70 -19.65
C ILE A 463 4.99 -15.35 -19.34
N ASP A 464 6.05 -14.86 -19.97
CA ASP A 464 7.41 -15.37 -19.82
C ASP A 464 8.27 -14.38 -19.02
N LYS A 465 9.32 -14.86 -18.35
CA LYS A 465 10.18 -14.01 -17.52
C LYS A 465 10.81 -12.87 -18.32
N GLU A 466 11.14 -13.13 -19.57
CA GLU A 466 11.73 -12.18 -20.51
C GLU A 466 10.78 -11.03 -20.88
N ASP A 467 9.46 -11.21 -20.70
CA ASP A 467 8.45 -10.19 -20.98
C ASP A 467 8.44 -9.05 -19.95
N ALA A 468 9.18 -9.18 -18.84
CA ALA A 468 9.30 -8.14 -17.81
C ALA A 468 9.71 -6.77 -18.39
N ILE A 469 10.56 -6.76 -19.43
CA ILE A 469 10.98 -5.52 -20.11
C ILE A 469 9.80 -4.87 -20.83
N SER A 470 9.00 -5.67 -21.55
CA SER A 470 7.81 -5.20 -22.28
C SER A 470 6.74 -4.71 -21.32
N HIS A 471 6.57 -5.41 -20.18
CA HIS A 471 5.69 -5.01 -19.10
C HIS A 471 6.10 -3.67 -18.47
N ASP A 472 7.39 -3.48 -18.17
CA ASP A 472 7.87 -2.22 -17.59
C ASP A 472 7.66 -1.03 -18.55
N VAL A 473 7.81 -1.25 -19.86
CA VAL A 473 7.46 -0.24 -20.88
C VAL A 473 5.96 0.08 -20.87
N LEU A 474 5.08 -0.93 -20.70
CA LEU A 474 3.64 -0.72 -20.58
C LEU A 474 3.28 0.17 -19.38
N LEU A 475 3.93 -0.04 -18.24
CA LEU A 475 3.75 0.80 -17.04
C LEU A 475 4.19 2.25 -17.30
N CYS A 476 5.32 2.44 -18.01
CA CYS A 476 5.77 3.78 -18.42
C CYS A 476 4.73 4.50 -19.30
N VAL A 477 4.11 3.78 -20.24
CA VAL A 477 3.05 4.33 -21.11
C VAL A 477 1.82 4.73 -20.30
N LYS A 478 1.44 3.94 -19.29
CA LYS A 478 0.31 4.24 -18.41
C LYS A 478 0.49 5.57 -17.68
N ASP A 479 1.67 5.79 -17.11
CA ASP A 479 1.95 6.92 -16.23
C ASP A 479 2.51 8.13 -16.98
N GLY A 480 2.82 8.00 -18.28
CA GLY A 480 3.42 9.05 -19.09
C GLY A 480 4.86 9.35 -18.71
N GLU A 481 5.58 8.34 -18.23
CA GLU A 481 6.96 8.43 -17.73
C GLU A 481 7.97 7.85 -18.72
N LEU A 482 9.24 8.25 -18.63
CA LEU A 482 10.32 7.71 -19.44
C LEU A 482 10.90 6.44 -18.81
N LYS A 483 11.21 5.42 -19.62
CA LYS A 483 11.84 4.16 -19.16
C LYS A 483 13.16 4.40 -18.43
N GLU A 484 13.90 5.44 -18.83
CA GLU A 484 15.16 5.88 -18.24
C GLU A 484 14.98 6.50 -16.85
N THR A 485 13.79 7.00 -16.51
CA THR A 485 13.49 7.47 -15.15
C THR A 485 13.66 6.28 -14.20
N PRO A 486 14.44 6.40 -13.10
CA PRO A 486 14.69 5.31 -12.18
C PRO A 486 13.39 4.88 -11.46
N ILE A 487 13.26 3.58 -11.21
CA ILE A 487 12.15 3.02 -10.42
C ILE A 487 12.33 3.46 -8.96
N GLY A 488 11.27 3.96 -8.34
CA GLY A 488 11.30 4.39 -6.94
C GLY A 488 10.06 5.16 -6.53
N ARG A 489 10.14 5.89 -5.42
CA ARG A 489 9.03 6.70 -4.89
C ARG A 489 9.42 8.16 -4.79
N GLY A 490 8.47 9.05 -5.06
CA GLY A 490 8.64 10.49 -4.92
C GLY A 490 9.16 11.17 -6.18
N ARG A 491 9.64 12.41 -6.02
CA ARG A 491 10.00 13.28 -7.16
C ARG A 491 11.26 12.76 -7.85
N GLY A 492 11.18 12.56 -9.17
CA GLY A 492 12.31 12.10 -9.99
C GLY A 492 12.40 10.59 -10.15
N PHE A 493 11.44 9.85 -9.60
CA PHE A 493 11.28 8.42 -9.77
C PHE A 493 9.96 8.10 -10.48
N ARG A 494 9.88 6.93 -11.10
CA ARG A 494 8.65 6.38 -11.69
C ARG A 494 8.22 5.09 -11.01
N PHE A 495 6.97 4.69 -11.27
CA PHE A 495 6.50 3.36 -10.93
C PHE A 495 7.13 2.31 -11.86
N GLY A 496 7.33 1.11 -11.31
CA GLY A 496 7.89 -0.07 -11.96
C GLY A 496 7.94 -1.21 -10.95
N PHE A 497 7.97 -2.45 -11.43
CA PHE A 497 8.08 -3.61 -10.55
C PHE A 497 9.50 -3.74 -9.98
N PRO A 498 9.64 -4.26 -8.75
CA PRO A 498 10.94 -4.31 -8.07
C PRO A 498 11.92 -5.33 -8.68
N ASN A 499 11.40 -6.35 -9.39
CA ASN A 499 12.17 -7.37 -10.10
C ASN A 499 11.29 -8.05 -11.17
N ASP A 500 11.82 -9.11 -11.80
CA ASP A 500 11.23 -9.78 -12.96
C ASP A 500 10.40 -11.04 -12.63
N GLU A 501 10.00 -11.27 -11.37
CA GLU A 501 9.43 -12.55 -10.91
C GLU A 501 7.91 -12.73 -11.10
N PHE A 502 7.22 -11.79 -11.75
CA PHE A 502 5.76 -11.71 -11.89
C PHE A 502 5.21 -12.39 -13.16
N TYR A 503 5.89 -13.44 -13.65
CA TYR A 503 5.51 -14.20 -14.84
C TYR A 503 4.68 -15.46 -14.51
N PHE A 504 4.17 -16.13 -15.55
CA PHE A 504 3.43 -17.39 -15.43
C PHE A 504 4.39 -18.56 -15.14
N LYS A 505 4.79 -18.72 -13.87
CA LYS A 505 5.68 -19.81 -13.42
C LYS A 505 5.08 -21.19 -13.67
N SER A 506 5.93 -22.15 -14.00
CA SER A 506 5.58 -23.57 -14.08
C SER A 506 5.23 -24.15 -12.71
N GLN A 507 4.54 -25.30 -12.71
CA GLN A 507 4.24 -26.02 -11.47
C GLN A 507 5.52 -26.42 -10.70
N ASP A 508 6.60 -26.75 -11.40
CA ASP A 508 7.87 -27.15 -10.78
C ASP A 508 8.56 -25.97 -10.10
N GLU A 509 8.56 -24.79 -10.73
CA GLU A 509 9.08 -23.57 -10.12
C GLU A 509 8.30 -23.21 -8.85
N MET A 510 6.97 -23.29 -8.90
CA MET A 510 6.11 -23.02 -7.74
C MET A 510 6.32 -24.04 -6.61
N LYS A 511 6.49 -25.33 -6.94
CA LYS A 511 6.83 -26.37 -5.97
C LYS A 511 8.18 -26.12 -5.32
N VAL A 512 9.21 -25.74 -6.09
CA VAL A 512 10.53 -25.40 -5.53
C VAL A 512 10.44 -24.18 -4.60
N LEU A 513 9.68 -23.16 -4.99
CA LEU A 513 9.51 -21.91 -4.25
C LEU A 513 8.79 -22.08 -2.89
N PHE A 514 7.90 -23.06 -2.80
CA PHE A 514 7.08 -23.36 -1.61
C PHE A 514 7.38 -24.74 -1.00
N ARG A 515 8.58 -25.28 -1.23
CA ARG A 515 9.00 -26.60 -0.72
C ARG A 515 8.93 -26.74 0.81
N ASP A 516 9.02 -25.64 1.53
CA ASP A 516 8.89 -25.54 2.98
C ASP A 516 7.42 -25.53 3.45
N LEU A 517 6.47 -25.33 2.54
CA LEU A 517 5.03 -25.24 2.80
C LEU A 517 4.23 -26.08 1.78
N PRO A 518 4.44 -27.40 1.66
CA PRO A 518 3.76 -28.22 0.63
C PRO A 518 2.23 -28.15 0.66
N LYS A 519 1.63 -27.93 1.85
CA LYS A 519 0.18 -27.71 2.00
C LYS A 519 -0.34 -26.50 1.20
N SER A 520 0.49 -25.49 0.93
CA SER A 520 0.09 -24.31 0.14
C SER A 520 -0.15 -24.68 -1.32
N ILE A 521 0.59 -25.65 -1.86
CA ILE A 521 0.37 -26.21 -3.21
C ILE A 521 -0.90 -27.04 -3.21
N ALA A 522 -1.05 -27.98 -2.27
CA ALA A 522 -2.24 -28.83 -2.17
C ALA A 522 -3.55 -28.04 -2.03
N THR A 523 -3.52 -26.94 -1.27
CA THR A 523 -4.70 -26.07 -1.07
C THR A 523 -5.16 -25.39 -2.37
N THR A 524 -4.28 -25.19 -3.36
CA THR A 524 -4.71 -24.68 -4.67
C THR A 524 -5.73 -25.62 -5.32
N GLN A 525 -5.50 -26.94 -5.25
CA GLN A 525 -6.42 -27.93 -5.78
C GLN A 525 -7.75 -27.96 -5.00
N GLU A 526 -7.73 -27.78 -3.68
CA GLU A 526 -8.96 -27.65 -2.89
C GLU A 526 -9.82 -26.46 -3.36
N ILE A 527 -9.20 -25.30 -3.61
CA ILE A 527 -9.90 -24.13 -4.14
C ILE A 527 -10.47 -24.44 -5.53
N VAL A 528 -9.68 -25.08 -6.40
CA VAL A 528 -10.12 -25.52 -7.73
C VAL A 528 -11.34 -26.44 -7.62
N ASP A 529 -11.36 -27.37 -6.67
CA ASP A 529 -12.44 -28.34 -6.50
C ASP A 529 -13.76 -27.70 -6.06
N LYS A 530 -13.70 -26.55 -5.35
CA LYS A 530 -14.88 -25.74 -5.00
C LYS A 530 -15.54 -25.04 -6.19
N ILE A 531 -14.88 -24.96 -7.35
CA ILE A 531 -15.38 -24.21 -8.51
C ILE A 531 -16.25 -25.10 -9.42
N GLU A 532 -17.44 -24.64 -9.77
CA GLU A 532 -18.32 -25.21 -10.79
C GLU A 532 -17.98 -24.65 -12.18
N ILE A 533 -17.92 -25.51 -13.19
CA ILE A 533 -17.76 -25.08 -14.58
C ILE A 533 -19.12 -24.65 -15.13
N PHE A 534 -19.21 -23.42 -15.62
CA PHE A 534 -20.41 -22.89 -16.29
C PHE A 534 -20.05 -22.17 -17.59
N ASP A 535 -20.88 -22.33 -18.62
CA ASP A 535 -20.77 -21.55 -19.85
C ASP A 535 -21.42 -20.16 -19.66
N LEU A 536 -20.87 -19.16 -20.33
CA LEU A 536 -21.40 -17.79 -20.39
C LEU A 536 -22.17 -17.52 -21.69
N LYS A 537 -22.16 -18.45 -22.65
CA LYS A 537 -23.01 -18.39 -23.83
C LYS A 537 -24.48 -18.28 -23.41
N ARG A 538 -25.17 -17.32 -24.01
CA ARG A 538 -26.61 -17.13 -23.85
C ARG A 538 -27.28 -17.25 -25.21
N ASP A 539 -28.50 -17.78 -25.20
CA ASP A 539 -29.41 -17.64 -26.33
C ASP A 539 -29.77 -16.16 -26.53
N VAL A 540 -30.15 -15.80 -27.75
CA VAL A 540 -30.54 -14.44 -28.09
C VAL A 540 -31.80 -14.08 -27.30
N LEU A 541 -31.63 -13.30 -26.24
CA LEU A 541 -32.74 -12.72 -25.47
C LEU A 541 -33.18 -11.44 -26.17
N LEU A 542 -34.23 -11.51 -26.97
CA LEU A 542 -34.89 -10.33 -27.49
C LEU A 542 -35.78 -9.73 -26.40
N PRO A 543 -35.68 -8.41 -26.11
CA PRO A 543 -36.63 -7.74 -25.24
C PRO A 543 -38.06 -8.01 -25.71
N ALA A 544 -38.96 -8.32 -24.78
CA ALA A 544 -40.38 -8.38 -25.09
C ALA A 544 -40.84 -7.00 -25.57
N PHE A 545 -41.54 -6.96 -26.71
CA PHE A 545 -42.11 -5.74 -27.24
C PHE A 545 -43.58 -5.67 -26.83
N ASP A 546 -43.98 -4.58 -26.19
CA ASP A 546 -45.37 -4.36 -25.80
C ASP A 546 -46.23 -4.17 -27.06
N ILE A 547 -47.13 -5.11 -27.32
CA ILE A 547 -48.08 -5.06 -28.43
C ILE A 547 -49.48 -4.67 -27.93
N PRO A 548 -50.30 -3.98 -28.74
CA PRO A 548 -51.70 -3.73 -28.39
C PRO A 548 -52.49 -5.03 -28.20
N ASP A 549 -53.42 -5.03 -27.25
CA ASP A 549 -54.23 -6.20 -26.85
C ASP A 549 -54.92 -6.90 -28.05
N GLU A 550 -55.30 -6.13 -29.07
CA GLU A 550 -55.96 -6.64 -30.28
C GLU A 550 -55.08 -7.57 -31.14
N PHE A 551 -53.76 -7.51 -30.97
CA PHE A 551 -52.81 -8.36 -31.67
C PHE A 551 -52.32 -9.55 -30.83
N VAL A 552 -52.63 -9.58 -29.53
CA VAL A 552 -52.20 -10.68 -28.63
C VAL A 552 -52.86 -11.99 -29.09
N ASP A 553 -52.06 -13.03 -29.32
CA ASP A 553 -52.56 -14.36 -29.66
C ASP A 553 -52.62 -15.24 -28.39
N PRO A 554 -53.81 -15.72 -27.97
CA PRO A 554 -53.96 -16.54 -26.77
C PRO A 554 -53.19 -17.87 -26.80
N GLN A 555 -52.71 -18.30 -27.96
CA GLN A 555 -51.91 -19.52 -28.08
C GLN A 555 -50.44 -19.28 -27.72
N ASP A 556 -49.94 -18.05 -27.80
CA ASP A 556 -48.55 -17.71 -27.45
C ASP A 556 -48.28 -17.93 -25.94
N GLU A 557 -49.28 -17.71 -25.07
CA GLU A 557 -49.18 -18.06 -23.64
C GLU A 557 -49.02 -19.58 -23.39
N LYS A 558 -49.50 -20.41 -24.33
CA LYS A 558 -49.52 -21.88 -24.15
C LYS A 558 -48.26 -22.56 -24.63
N ASP A 559 -47.64 -22.04 -25.70
CA ASP A 559 -46.48 -22.67 -26.33
C ASP A 559 -45.25 -21.75 -26.48
N GLY A 560 -45.31 -20.52 -25.97
CA GLY A 560 -44.20 -19.56 -26.07
C GLY A 560 -43.98 -19.02 -27.48
N GLY A 561 -44.97 -19.15 -28.37
CA GLY A 561 -44.95 -18.57 -29.70
C GLY A 561 -44.82 -17.05 -29.71
N LYS A 562 -44.58 -16.50 -30.90
CA LYS A 562 -44.44 -15.05 -31.17
C LYS A 562 -45.46 -14.55 -32.19
N ARG A 563 -46.64 -15.17 -32.25
CA ARG A 563 -47.68 -14.86 -33.26
C ARG A 563 -48.21 -13.45 -33.09
N GLY A 564 -48.46 -13.00 -31.86
CA GLY A 564 -48.98 -11.66 -31.63
C GLY A 564 -48.00 -10.57 -32.05
N GLU A 565 -46.72 -10.70 -31.68
CA GLU A 565 -45.65 -9.81 -32.13
C GLU A 565 -45.53 -9.80 -33.66
N ASN A 566 -45.59 -10.97 -34.30
CA ASN A 566 -45.56 -11.09 -35.76
C ASN A 566 -46.79 -10.48 -36.44
N ASN A 567 -47.97 -10.61 -35.85
CA ASN A 567 -49.21 -10.02 -36.36
C ASN A 567 -49.15 -8.49 -36.28
N TYR A 568 -48.66 -7.95 -35.17
CA TYR A 568 -48.49 -6.51 -35.01
C TYR A 568 -47.44 -5.95 -35.97
N LEU A 569 -46.30 -6.63 -36.10
CA LEU A 569 -45.27 -6.29 -37.09
C LEU A 569 -45.84 -6.28 -38.51
N ARG A 570 -46.67 -7.28 -38.86
CA ARG A 570 -47.34 -7.37 -40.15
C ARG A 570 -48.32 -6.21 -40.37
N TYR A 571 -49.12 -5.85 -39.36
CA TYR A 571 -50.01 -4.70 -39.41
C TYR A 571 -49.26 -3.39 -39.65
N LEU A 572 -48.22 -3.12 -38.86
CA LEU A 572 -47.36 -1.94 -39.02
C LEU A 572 -46.71 -1.88 -40.41
N THR A 573 -46.32 -3.05 -40.94
CA THR A 573 -45.76 -3.16 -42.29
C THR A 573 -46.76 -2.71 -43.35
N TYR A 574 -48.03 -3.15 -43.28
CA TYR A 574 -49.05 -2.75 -44.24
C TYR A 574 -49.47 -1.28 -44.09
N GLU A 575 -49.63 -0.78 -42.87
CA GLU A 575 -49.94 0.64 -42.64
C GLU A 575 -48.79 1.54 -43.13
N GLY A 576 -47.55 1.15 -42.87
CA GLY A 576 -46.37 1.83 -43.40
C GLY A 576 -46.34 1.84 -44.93
N ALA A 577 -46.64 0.70 -45.56
CA ALA A 577 -46.65 0.58 -47.02
C ALA A 577 -47.77 1.42 -47.66
N LYS A 578 -48.95 1.46 -47.06
CA LYS A 578 -50.08 2.30 -47.48
C LYS A 578 -49.75 3.79 -47.40
N ASN A 579 -49.07 4.20 -46.33
CA ASN A 579 -48.63 5.59 -46.17
C ASN A 579 -47.52 5.96 -47.17
N ALA A 580 -46.60 5.05 -47.46
CA ALA A 580 -45.47 5.31 -48.36
C ALA A 580 -45.83 5.27 -49.85
N MET A 581 -46.74 4.37 -50.26
CA MET A 581 -47.04 4.11 -51.68
C MET A 581 -48.49 4.43 -52.08
N GLY A 582 -49.32 4.95 -51.17
CA GLY A 582 -50.75 5.14 -51.40
C GLY A 582 -51.53 3.81 -51.39
N ASN A 583 -52.66 3.73 -52.11
CA ASN A 583 -53.47 2.51 -52.14
C ASN A 583 -52.74 1.38 -52.87
N LEU A 584 -52.13 0.48 -52.10
CA LEU A 584 -51.70 -0.84 -52.55
C LEU A 584 -52.95 -1.63 -52.97
N ARG A 585 -53.10 -1.85 -54.28
CA ARG A 585 -54.14 -2.70 -54.88
C ARG A 585 -53.74 -4.16 -54.88
#